data_AF-A0A359BBQ1-F1
#
_entry.id   AF-A0A359BBQ1-F1
#
_cell.length_a   1.000
_cell.length_b   1.000
_cell.length_c   1.000
_cell.angle_alpha   90.00
_cell.angle_beta   90.00
_cell.angle_gamma   90.00
#
_symmetry.space_group_name_H-M   'P 1'
#
loop_
_entity.id
_entity.type
_entity.pdbx_description
1 polymer ?
#
loop_
_entity_poly.entity_id
_entity_poly.type
_entity_poly.pdbx_seq_one_letter_code
_entity_poly.pdbx_strand_id
1 'polypeptide(L)' 'MINAALLGNPNCGKTTLFNALTGSTAYTGNWPGVTVE' A
#
# COMPACT_ATOMS: atom_id res chain seq x y z
N MET A 1 -17.57 0.74 -8.46
CA MET A 1 -16.27 0.32 -7.89
C MET A 1 -15.63 1.56 -7.30
N ILE A 2 -15.20 1.52 -6.05
CA ILE A 2 -14.56 2.66 -5.37
C ILE A 2 -13.08 2.33 -5.23
N ASN A 3 -12.22 3.23 -5.69
CA ASN A 3 -10.77 3.11 -5.59
C ASN A 3 -10.24 4.23 -4.69
N ALA A 4 -9.33 3.89 -3.77
CA ALA A 4 -8.69 4.83 -2.86
C ALA A 4 -7.18 4.59 -2.84
N ALA A 5 -6.40 5.65 -2.64
CA ALA A 5 -4.94 5.59 -2.54
C ALA A 5 -4.51 5.95 -1.11
N LEU A 6 -3.53 5.21 -0.56
CA LEU A 6 -2.93 5.48 0.75
C LEU A 6 -1.56 6.15 0.58
N LEU A 7 -1.43 7.39 1.05
CA LEU A 7 -0.22 8.22 0.91
C LEU A 7 0.16 8.83 2.26
N GLY A 8 1.44 9.18 2.45
CA GLY A 8 1.92 9.87 3.65
C GLY A 8 3.41 9.67 3.94
N ASN A 9 3.92 10.40 4.93
CA ASN A 9 5.35 10.48 5.26
C ASN A 9 5.96 9.12 5.66
N PRO A 10 7.28 8.93 5.50
CA PRO A 10 7.98 7.79 6.09
C PRO A 10 7.66 7.66 7.59
N ASN A 11 7.51 6.42 8.07
CA ASN A 11 7.27 6.09 9.48
C ASN A 11 5.96 6.63 10.11
N CYS A 12 4.97 7.10 9.33
CA CYS A 12 3.68 7.56 9.87
C CYS A 12 2.63 6.45 10.04
N GLY A 13 3.03 5.17 10.01
CA GLY A 13 2.11 4.04 10.23
C GLY A 13 1.29 3.57 9.01
N LYS A 14 1.66 3.97 7.78
CA LYS A 14 0.93 3.58 6.55
C LYS A 14 0.82 2.07 6.39
N THR A 15 1.90 1.34 6.60
CA THR A 15 1.92 -0.13 6.48
C THR A 15 1.00 -0.77 7.51
N THR A 16 0.95 -0.23 8.73
CA THR A 16 0.03 -0.69 9.78
C THR A 16 -1.43 -0.50 9.37
N LEU A 17 -1.77 0.68 8.84
CA LEU A 17 -3.12 0.96 8.36
C LEU A 17 -3.49 0.11 7.14
N PHE A 18 -2.58 -0.04 6.17
CA PHE A 18 -2.77 -0.88 4.99
C PHE A 18 -3.10 -2.32 5.40
N ASN A 19 -2.29 -2.92 6.26
CA ASN A 19 -2.49 -4.29 6.72
C ASN A 19 -3.81 -4.47 7.49
N ALA A 20 -4.23 -3.48 8.28
CA ALA A 20 -5.50 -3.52 9.00
C ALA A 20 -6.71 -3.45 8.04
N LEU A 21 -6.59 -2.73 6.93
CA LEU A 21 -7.66 -2.59 5.93
C LEU A 21 -7.73 -3.77 4.95
N THR A 22 -6.59 -4.32 4.53
CA THR A 22 -6.54 -5.41 3.53
C THR A 22 -6.56 -6.79 4.15
N GLY A 23 -6.10 -6.97 5.39
CA GLY A 23 -5.97 -8.30 5.99
C GLY A 23 -5.14 -9.23 5.10
N SER A 24 -5.72 -10.37 4.70
CA SER A 24 -5.06 -11.38 3.85
C SER A 24 -5.22 -11.16 2.34
N THR A 25 -5.92 -10.12 1.88
CA THR A 25 -6.23 -9.91 0.45
C THR A 25 -5.32 -8.86 -0.21
N ALA A 26 -4.10 -8.71 0.28
CA ALA A 26 -3.11 -7.82 -0.32
C ALA A 26 -2.42 -8.46 -1.53
N TYR A 27 -2.12 -7.65 -2.54
CA TYR A 27 -1.24 -8.01 -3.65
C TYR A 27 -0.05 -7.04 -3.67
N THR A 28 1.16 -7.61 -3.69
CA THR A 28 2.42 -6.86 -3.78
C THR A 28 2.99 -7.02 -5.19
N GLY A 29 3.42 -5.90 -5.79
CA GLY A 29 4.08 -5.87 -7.08
C GLY A 29 4.90 -4.59 -7.25
N ASN A 30 5.71 -4.53 -8.31
CA ASN A 30 6.55 -3.37 -8.59
C ASN A 30 5.90 -2.45 -9.63
N TRP A 31 6.25 -1.17 -9.57
CA TRP A 31 5.90 -0.22 -10.63
C TRP A 31 6.67 -0.55 -11.93
N PRO A 32 6.05 -0.41 -13.12
CA PRO A 32 6.71 -0.69 -14.39
C PRO A 32 8.00 0.11 -14.58
N GLY A 33 9.12 -0.58 -14.79
CA GLY A 33 10.41 0.03 -15.11
C GLY A 33 11.16 0.64 -13.92
N VAL A 34 10.70 0.46 -12.67
CA VAL A 34 11.40 0.92 -11.46
C VAL A 34 11.34 -0.15 -10.36
N THR A 35 12.26 -0.08 -9.39
CA THR A 35 12.35 -1.04 -8.27
C THR A 35 11.54 -0.60 -7.04
N VAL A 36 10.61 0.33 -7.22
CA VAL A 36 9.77 0.81 -6.13
C VAL A 36 8.63 -0.19 -5.95
N GLU A 37 8.46 -0.64 -4.70
CA GLU A 37 7.30 -1.38 -4.20
C GLU A 37 6.27 -0.39 -3.63
#